data_AF-A0A3D4XCZ0-F1
#
_entry.id   AF-A0A3D4XCZ0-F1
#
_cell.length_a   1.000
_cell.length_b   1.000
_cell.length_c   1.000
_cell.angle_alpha   90.00
_cell.angle_beta   90.00
_cell.angle_gamma   90.00
#
_symmetry.space_group_name_H-M   'P 1'
#
loop_
_entity.id
_entity.type
_entity.pdbx_description
1 polymer ?
#
loop_
_entity_poly.entity_id
_entity_poly.type
_entity_poly.pdbx_seq_one_letter_code
_entity_poly.pdbx_strand_id
1 'polypeptide(L)'
;MKVGIIGAGTMGSGIAQAFAMTDGYEVCLCDIKEEYAEGGKAKIQKNMNFLVGKEKITQEKADEVMGKITTGLNGICTDCDLIVEVALENLEIKKNIFTELMGIVKKDCMFASNTSSLSITKIGEGLDRPMIGMHFFNP
;
A
#
# COMPACT_ATOMS: atom_id res chain seq x y z
N MET A 1 -1.59 -6.92 11.88
CA MET A 1 -2.49 -6.60 10.76
C MET A 1 -1.64 -6.49 9.51
N LYS A 2 -2.06 -7.10 8.40
CA LYS A 2 -1.32 -7.08 7.13
C LYS A 2 -2.01 -6.13 6.14
N VAL A 3 -1.26 -5.19 5.57
CA VAL A 3 -1.78 -4.11 4.73
C VAL A 3 -1.22 -4.23 3.32
N GLY A 4 -2.09 -4.32 2.31
CA GLY A 4 -1.70 -4.30 0.90
C GLY A 4 -1.75 -2.87 0.36
N ILE A 5 -0.63 -2.39 -0.17
CA ILE A 5 -0.53 -1.08 -0.84
C ILE A 5 -0.45 -1.34 -2.35
N ILE A 6 -1.42 -0.84 -3.11
CA ILE A 6 -1.52 -1.09 -4.55
C ILE A 6 -1.07 0.16 -5.31
N GLY A 7 0.12 0.08 -5.88
CA GLY A 7 0.87 1.18 -6.48
C GLY A 7 2.10 1.52 -5.63
N ALA A 8 3.29 1.41 -6.21
CA ALA A 8 4.59 1.61 -5.55
C ALA A 8 5.28 2.93 -5.97
N GLY A 9 4.48 3.87 -6.49
CA GLY A 9 4.91 5.25 -6.75
C GLY A 9 5.31 6.01 -5.49
N THR A 10 5.46 7.34 -5.61
CA THR A 10 5.87 8.20 -4.48
C THR A 10 4.94 8.07 -3.27
N MET A 11 3.63 8.26 -3.49
CA MET A 11 2.62 8.13 -2.43
C MET A 11 2.58 6.73 -1.84
N GLY A 12 2.55 5.70 -2.71
CA GLY A 12 2.49 4.31 -2.26
C GLY A 12 3.69 3.89 -1.41
N SER A 13 4.90 4.32 -1.80
CA SER A 13 6.12 4.08 -1.01
C SER A 13 6.04 4.79 0.36
N GLY A 14 5.56 6.02 0.41
CA GLY A 14 5.39 6.78 1.66
C GLY A 14 4.35 6.16 2.59
N ILE A 15 3.20 5.73 2.05
CA ILE A 15 2.14 5.05 2.82
C ILE A 15 2.65 3.70 3.34
N ALA A 16 3.32 2.90 2.49
CA ALA A 16 3.92 1.64 2.87
C ALA A 16 4.94 1.82 4.01
N GLN A 17 5.78 2.84 3.92
CA GLN A 17 6.71 3.18 4.99
C GLN A 17 5.98 3.53 6.30
N ALA A 18 4.94 4.38 6.25
CA ALA A 18 4.19 4.78 7.44
C ALA A 18 3.56 3.57 8.16
N PHE A 19 2.98 2.63 7.40
CA PHE A 19 2.48 1.38 7.98
C PHE A 19 3.60 0.51 8.55
N ALA A 20 4.70 0.31 7.82
CA ALA A 20 5.81 -0.52 8.27
C ALA A 20 6.53 0.04 9.52
N MET A 21 6.52 1.36 9.70
CA MET A 21 7.01 2.03 10.91
C MET A 21 6.09 1.87 12.12
N THR A 22 4.86 1.42 11.93
CA THR A 22 3.90 1.20 13.01
C THR A 22 3.99 -0.24 13.51
N ASP A 23 4.10 -0.44 14.83
CA ASP A 23 4.22 -1.77 15.41
C ASP A 23 2.91 -2.58 15.24
N GLY A 24 3.04 -3.88 14.98
CA GLY A 24 1.92 -4.78 14.71
C GLY A 24 1.42 -4.77 13.27
N TYR A 25 2.11 -4.08 12.34
CA TYR A 25 1.78 -4.04 10.93
C TYR A 25 2.83 -4.74 10.05
N GLU A 26 2.35 -5.44 9.03
CA GLU A 26 3.13 -5.97 7.91
C GLU A 26 2.58 -5.38 6.60
N VAL A 27 3.44 -5.23 5.59
CA VAL A 27 3.08 -4.52 4.35
C VAL A 27 3.38 -5.36 3.11
N CYS A 28 2.37 -5.53 2.26
CA CYS A 28 2.53 -5.99 0.89
C CYS A 28 2.53 -4.78 -0.05
N LEU A 29 3.71 -4.37 -0.53
CA LEU A 29 3.84 -3.30 -1.50
C LEU A 29 3.76 -3.87 -2.92
N CYS A 30 2.67 -3.58 -3.62
CA CYS A 30 2.39 -4.15 -4.93
C CYS A 30 2.39 -3.11 -6.03
N ASP A 31 2.70 -3.54 -7.26
CA ASP A 31 2.53 -2.74 -8.47
C ASP A 31 2.22 -3.67 -9.66
N ILE A 32 1.98 -3.11 -10.85
CA ILE A 32 1.69 -3.88 -12.09
C ILE A 32 2.90 -4.69 -12.59
N LYS A 33 4.08 -4.42 -12.05
CA LYS A 33 5.31 -5.17 -12.30
C LYS A 33 6.15 -5.24 -11.03
N GLU A 34 6.82 -6.38 -10.82
CA GLU A 34 7.70 -6.59 -9.67
C GLU A 34 8.80 -5.52 -9.59
N GLU A 35 9.40 -5.14 -10.72
CA GLU A 35 10.43 -4.08 -10.79
C GLU A 35 9.96 -2.72 -10.21
N TYR A 36 8.68 -2.39 -10.34
CA TYR A 36 8.12 -1.16 -9.77
C TYR A 36 7.88 -1.27 -8.27
N ALA A 37 7.40 -2.43 -7.80
CA ALA A 37 7.27 -2.71 -6.37
C ALA A 37 8.62 -2.68 -5.65
N GLU A 38 9.64 -3.32 -6.23
CA GLU A 38 11.02 -3.29 -5.75
C GLU A 38 11.58 -1.86 -5.75
N GLY A 39 11.32 -1.09 -6.81
CA GLY A 39 11.67 0.32 -6.89
C GLY A 39 11.05 1.17 -5.77
N GLY A 40 9.80 0.88 -5.40
CA GLY A 40 9.15 1.50 -4.24
C GLY A 40 9.84 1.15 -2.93
N LYS A 41 10.13 -0.14 -2.69
CA LYS A 41 10.88 -0.59 -1.50
C LYS A 41 12.28 0.03 -1.43
N ALA A 42 12.97 0.19 -2.55
CA ALA A 42 14.26 0.87 -2.61
C ALA A 42 14.18 2.35 -2.20
N LYS A 43 13.09 3.05 -2.55
CA LYS A 43 12.86 4.44 -2.06
C LYS A 43 12.69 4.48 -0.55
N ILE A 44 11.96 3.52 0.02
CA ILE A 44 11.77 3.39 1.47
C ILE A 44 13.13 3.15 2.14
N GLN A 45 13.95 2.23 1.62
CA GLN A 45 15.30 1.97 2.14
C GLN A 45 16.15 3.24 2.15
N LYS A 46 16.13 4.02 1.06
CA LYS A 46 16.86 5.28 0.97
C LYS A 46 16.41 6.26 2.06
N ASN A 47 15.11 6.35 2.33
CA ASN A 47 14.58 7.21 3.38
C ASN A 47 14.96 6.72 4.78
N MET A 48 14.92 5.40 5.03
CA MET A 48 15.38 4.81 6.29
C MET A 48 16.84 5.14 6.54
N ASN A 49 17.72 4.96 5.55
CA ASN A 49 19.13 5.30 5.66
C ASN A 49 19.35 6.80 5.93
N PHE A 50 18.53 7.66 5.33
CA PHE A 50 18.56 9.09 5.61
C PHE A 50 18.18 9.42 7.06
N LEU A 51 17.14 8.78 7.61
CA LEU A 51 16.74 8.96 9.00
C LEU A 51 17.79 8.42 9.99
N VAL A 52 18.43 7.29 9.69
CA VAL A 52 19.57 6.76 10.46
C VAL A 52 20.73 7.75 10.45
N GLY A 53 21.11 8.26 9.27
CA GLY A 53 22.17 9.27 9.14
C GLY A 53 21.85 10.61 9.81
N LYS A 54 20.58 10.88 10.13
CA LYS A 54 20.11 12.01 10.94
C LYS A 54 19.93 11.67 12.41
N GLU A 55 20.31 10.47 12.83
CA GLU A 55 20.15 9.95 14.20
C GLU A 55 18.70 10.01 14.71
N LYS A 56 17.72 9.95 13.79
CA LYS A 56 16.30 9.96 14.13
C LYS A 56 15.77 8.58 14.48
N ILE A 57 16.40 7.54 13.94
CA ILE A 57 16.15 6.12 14.23
C ILE A 57 17.49 5.38 14.28
N THR A 58 17.50 4.20 14.90
CA THR A 58 18.68 3.31 14.88
C THR A 58 18.69 2.44 13.61
N GLN A 59 19.84 1.85 13.29
CA GLN A 59 19.95 0.92 12.16
C GLN A 59 19.06 -0.31 12.38
N GLU A 60 18.98 -0.81 13.61
CA GLU A 60 18.13 -1.97 13.94
C GLU A 60 16.66 -1.68 13.66
N LYS A 61 16.18 -0.46 13.98
CA LYS A 61 14.79 -0.09 13.67
C LYS A 61 14.58 0.06 12.17
N ALA A 62 15.56 0.59 11.44
CA ALA A 62 15.49 0.64 9.97
C ALA A 62 15.37 -0.77 9.36
N ASP A 63 16.21 -1.72 9.81
CA ASP A 63 16.20 -3.09 9.33
C ASP A 63 14.88 -3.81 9.68
N GLU A 64 14.34 -3.57 10.88
CA GLU A 64 13.02 -4.07 11.31
C GLU A 64 11.90 -3.56 10.37
N VAL A 65 11.90 -2.26 10.05
CA VAL A 65 10.91 -1.65 9.14
C VAL A 65 11.01 -2.27 7.75
N MET A 66 12.23 -2.44 7.23
CA MET A 66 12.45 -3.02 5.91
C MET A 66 12.09 -4.50 5.84
N GLY A 67 12.24 -5.23 6.96
CA GLY A 67 11.84 -6.63 7.11
C GLY A 67 10.32 -6.84 7.06
N LYS A 68 9.52 -5.82 7.42
CA LYS A 68 8.05 -5.87 7.38
C LYS A 68 7.45 -5.70 5.98
N ILE A 69 8.25 -5.36 4.97
CA ILE A 69 7.77 -5.02 3.63
C ILE A 69 8.07 -6.15 2.65
N THR A 70 7.03 -6.80 2.13
CA THR A 70 7.10 -7.75 1.02
C THR A 70 6.67 -7.07 -0.28
N THR A 71 7.43 -7.26 -1.35
CA THR A 71 7.13 -6.70 -2.68
C THR A 71 6.62 -7.78 -3.63
N GLY A 72 5.75 -7.41 -4.58
CA GLY A 72 5.29 -8.34 -5.61
C GLY A 72 4.13 -7.78 -6.43
N LEU A 73 3.45 -8.67 -7.14
CA LEU A 73 2.15 -8.37 -7.74
C LEU A 73 1.03 -8.52 -6.69
N ASN A 74 -0.18 -8.09 -7.02
CA ASN A 74 -1.35 -8.15 -6.12
C ASN A 74 -1.69 -9.54 -5.56
N GLY A 75 -1.22 -10.63 -6.19
CA GLY A 75 -1.42 -12.00 -5.74
C GLY A 75 -0.82 -12.32 -4.36
N ILE A 76 0.08 -11.48 -3.83
CA ILE A 76 0.64 -11.66 -2.47
C ILE A 76 -0.30 -11.16 -1.35
N CYS A 77 -1.41 -10.52 -1.71
CA CYS A 77 -2.32 -9.86 -0.78
C CYS A 77 -3.38 -10.79 -0.16
N THR A 78 -3.29 -12.11 -0.33
CA THR A 78 -4.34 -13.08 0.07
C THR A 78 -4.77 -12.93 1.53
N ASP A 79 -3.81 -12.67 2.42
CA ASP A 79 -4.01 -12.56 3.86
C ASP A 79 -4.09 -11.10 4.35
N CYS A 80 -4.21 -10.12 3.46
CA CYS A 80 -4.33 -8.72 3.85
C CYS A 80 -5.66 -8.44 4.58
N ASP A 81 -5.58 -7.68 5.67
CA ASP A 81 -6.73 -7.17 6.42
C ASP A 81 -7.24 -5.84 5.84
N LEU A 82 -6.36 -5.09 5.18
CA LEU A 82 -6.65 -3.80 4.58
C LEU A 82 -5.93 -3.68 3.23
N ILE A 83 -6.63 -3.21 2.21
CA ILE A 83 -6.05 -2.73 0.95
C ILE A 83 -6.14 -1.21 0.90
N VAL A 84 -5.04 -0.55 0.57
CA VAL A 84 -4.99 0.87 0.21
C VAL A 84 -4.54 1.00 -1.24
N GLU A 85 -5.46 1.43 -2.09
CA GLU A 85 -5.21 1.67 -3.51
C GLU A 85 -4.64 3.09 -3.74
N VAL A 86 -3.53 3.15 -4.47
CA VAL A 86 -2.72 4.36 -4.75
C VAL A 86 -2.21 4.35 -6.21
N ALA A 87 -3.03 3.86 -7.13
CA ALA A 87 -2.77 3.86 -8.56
C ALA A 87 -3.22 5.18 -9.22
N LEU A 88 -3.12 5.23 -10.54
CA LEU A 88 -3.50 6.39 -11.36
C LEU A 88 -4.92 6.88 -11.05
N GLU A 89 -5.11 8.19 -11.12
CA GLU A 89 -6.38 8.85 -10.84
C GLU A 89 -7.36 8.70 -12.01
N ASN A 90 -7.79 7.46 -12.25
CA ASN A 90 -8.73 7.07 -13.29
C ASN A 90 -9.75 6.09 -12.70
N LEU A 91 -11.04 6.41 -12.85
CA LEU A 91 -12.13 5.64 -12.25
C LEU A 91 -12.15 4.18 -12.70
N GLU A 92 -11.98 3.91 -13.99
CA GLU A 92 -12.04 2.57 -14.55
C GLU A 92 -10.87 1.71 -14.04
N ILE A 93 -9.66 2.28 -14.03
CA ILE A 93 -8.48 1.60 -13.47
C ILE A 93 -8.71 1.20 -12.01
N LYS A 94 -9.21 2.13 -11.18
CA LYS A 94 -9.48 1.85 -9.76
C LYS A 94 -10.57 0.80 -9.57
N LYS A 95 -11.65 0.84 -10.34
CA LYS A 95 -12.72 -0.18 -10.29
C LYS A 95 -12.17 -1.57 -10.67
N ASN A 96 -11.34 -1.64 -11.70
CA ASN A 96 -10.73 -2.91 -12.14
C ASN A 96 -9.80 -3.49 -11.08
N ILE A 97 -8.97 -2.66 -10.44
CA ILE A 97 -8.09 -3.08 -9.34
C ILE A 97 -8.89 -3.72 -8.20
N PHE A 98 -9.95 -3.06 -7.72
CA PHE A 98 -10.74 -3.62 -6.62
C PHE A 98 -11.56 -4.84 -7.03
N THR A 99 -12.02 -4.91 -8.27
CA THR A 99 -12.71 -6.08 -8.81
C THR A 99 -11.80 -7.30 -8.82
N GLU A 100 -10.55 -7.14 -9.26
CA GLU A 100 -9.56 -8.21 -9.24
C GLU A 100 -9.20 -8.62 -7.81
N LEU A 101 -8.95 -7.66 -6.93
CA LEU A 101 -8.60 -7.91 -5.53
C LEU A 101 -9.72 -8.60 -4.76
N MET A 102 -10.98 -8.36 -5.09
CA MET A 102 -12.13 -9.05 -4.48
C MET A 102 -12.00 -10.58 -4.55
N GLY A 103 -11.40 -11.10 -5.64
CA GLY A 103 -11.15 -12.53 -5.83
C GLY A 103 -9.85 -13.04 -5.21
N ILE A 104 -8.98 -12.14 -4.73
CA ILE A 104 -7.65 -12.48 -4.17
C ILE A 104 -7.68 -12.43 -2.64
N VAL A 105 -8.26 -11.37 -2.08
CA VAL A 105 -8.21 -11.11 -0.65
C VAL A 105 -9.31 -11.85 0.11
N LYS A 106 -9.08 -12.12 1.40
CA LYS A 106 -10.11 -12.64 2.32
C LYS A 106 -11.37 -11.75 2.38
N LYS A 107 -12.51 -12.36 2.71
CA LYS A 107 -13.83 -11.69 2.67
C LYS A 107 -13.98 -10.51 3.63
N ASP A 108 -13.30 -10.55 4.77
CA ASP A 108 -13.30 -9.52 5.80
C ASP A 108 -12.26 -8.41 5.56
N CYS A 109 -11.47 -8.49 4.47
CA CYS A 109 -10.51 -7.45 4.10
C CYS A 109 -11.22 -6.14 3.76
N MET A 110 -10.78 -5.04 4.39
CA MET A 110 -11.31 -3.70 4.13
C MET A 110 -10.65 -3.06 2.91
N PHE A 111 -11.43 -2.39 2.07
CA PHE A 111 -10.91 -1.66 0.91
C PHE A 111 -10.91 -0.15 1.16
N ALA A 112 -9.80 0.49 0.83
CA ALA A 112 -9.62 1.92 0.90
C ALA A 112 -8.94 2.45 -0.37
N SER A 113 -9.33 3.63 -0.84
CA SER A 113 -8.60 4.35 -1.90
C SER A 113 -8.04 5.66 -1.37
N ASN A 114 -6.83 5.97 -1.82
CA ASN A 114 -6.16 7.25 -1.61
C ASN A 114 -6.60 8.34 -2.61
N THR A 115 -7.64 8.10 -3.44
CA THR A 115 -8.13 9.09 -4.41
C THR A 115 -8.38 10.46 -3.77
N SER A 116 -8.03 11.52 -4.50
CA SER A 116 -8.24 12.91 -4.08
C SER A 116 -9.49 13.52 -4.70
N SER A 117 -9.98 12.95 -5.80
CA SER A 117 -10.97 13.60 -6.66
C SER A 117 -12.14 12.72 -7.08
N LEU A 118 -12.00 11.39 -6.99
CA LEU A 118 -13.02 10.45 -7.43
C LEU A 118 -13.97 10.11 -6.28
N SER A 119 -15.23 9.87 -6.63
CA SER A 119 -16.24 9.42 -5.65
C SER A 119 -15.91 8.00 -5.19
N ILE A 120 -15.74 7.83 -3.88
CA ILE A 120 -15.58 6.51 -3.25
C ILE A 120 -16.77 5.60 -3.57
N THR A 121 -18.00 6.15 -3.56
CA THR A 121 -19.21 5.42 -3.95
C THR A 121 -19.08 4.83 -5.36
N LYS A 122 -18.60 5.62 -6.33
CA LYS A 122 -18.45 5.15 -7.72
C LYS A 122 -17.33 4.12 -7.88
N ILE A 123 -16.24 4.25 -7.12
CA ILE A 123 -15.16 3.26 -7.14
C ILE A 123 -15.63 1.94 -6.53
N GLY A 124 -16.40 2.00 -5.44
CA GLY A 124 -16.90 0.81 -4.75
C GLY A 124 -18.14 0.14 -5.36
N GLU A 125 -18.68 0.67 -6.46
CA GLU A 125 -19.81 0.07 -7.16
C GLU A 125 -19.48 -1.35 -7.65
N GLY A 126 -20.31 -2.31 -7.25
CA GLY A 126 -20.17 -3.72 -7.65
C GLY A 126 -19.29 -4.55 -6.73
N LEU A 127 -18.72 -3.95 -5.67
CA LEU A 127 -17.99 -4.69 -4.65
C LEU A 127 -18.93 -5.46 -3.72
N ASP A 128 -18.47 -6.62 -3.24
CA ASP A 128 -19.17 -7.46 -2.26
C ASP A 128 -18.99 -6.97 -0.80
N ARG A 129 -18.26 -5.86 -0.60
CA ARG A 129 -17.89 -5.30 0.70
C ARG A 129 -17.86 -3.77 0.66
N PRO A 130 -18.05 -3.10 1.81
CA PRO A 130 -17.94 -1.65 1.88
C PRO A 130 -16.52 -1.17 1.61
N MET A 131 -16.41 0.06 1.10
CA MET A 131 -15.16 0.73 0.80
C MET A 131 -15.12 2.09 1.50
N ILE A 132 -13.93 2.50 1.94
CA ILE A 132 -13.68 3.80 2.53
C ILE A 132 -12.73 4.65 1.66
N GLY A 133 -12.74 5.96 1.90
CA GLY A 133 -11.66 6.84 1.47
C GLY A 133 -10.60 6.90 2.56
N MET A 134 -9.33 6.76 2.20
CA MET A 134 -8.19 6.95 3.10
C MET A 134 -7.20 7.88 2.42
N HIS A 135 -7.51 9.17 2.44
CA HIS A 135 -6.79 10.19 1.70
C HIS A 135 -5.57 10.70 2.49
N PHE A 136 -4.38 10.27 2.07
CA PHE A 136 -3.10 10.74 2.55
C PHE A 136 -2.65 11.99 1.77
N PHE A 137 -1.86 12.82 2.43
CA PHE A 137 -1.23 13.99 1.82
C PHE A 137 0.23 13.69 1.54
N ASN A 138 0.70 14.09 0.35
CA ASN A 138 2.12 13.97 0.01
C ASN A 138 2.93 14.94 0.87
N PRO A 139 4.01 14.48 1.54
CA PRO A 139 5.03 15.37 2.07
C PRO A 139 5.88 16.01 0.96
#